data_AF-A0A1M3CEL0-F1
#
_entry.id   AF-A0A1M3CEL0-F1
#
_cell.length_a   1.000
_cell.length_b   1.000
_cell.length_c   1.000
_cell.angle_alpha   90.00
_cell.angle_beta   90.00
_cell.angle_gamma   90.00
#
_symmetry.space_group_name_H-M   'P 1'
#
loop_
_entity.id
_entity.type
_entity.pdbx_description
1 polymer ?
#
loop_
_entity_poly.entity_id
_entity_poly.type
_entity_poly.pdbx_seq_one_letter_code
_entity_poly.pdbx_strand_id
1 'polypeptide(L)' 'MSDEDEKRIQEILSRFSDGLESKDAKVQQVKDTLQAFLENGPGTREERQLIVLDKLLLIDASFNDFRSKRN' A
#
# COMPACT_ATOMS: atom_id res chain seq x y z
N MET A 1 -1.47 18.30 6.30
CA MET A 1 -1.69 16.86 6.52
C MET A 1 -1.02 16.13 5.38
N SER A 2 0.28 15.84 5.48
CA SER A 2 1.01 15.11 4.43
C SER A 2 2.03 14.13 5.02
N ASP A 3 2.74 14.52 6.07
CA ASP A 3 3.73 13.65 6.72
C ASP A 3 3.12 12.42 7.43
N GLU A 4 1.93 12.57 8.02
CA GLU A 4 1.24 11.46 8.72
C GLU A 4 0.67 10.43 7.73
N ASP A 5 0.09 10.90 6.63
CA ASP A 5 -0.44 10.03 5.58
C ASP A 5 0.70 9.30 4.84
N GLU A 6 1.80 9.99 4.57
CA GLU A 6 3.01 9.38 3.99
C GLU A 6 3.58 8.29 4.90
N LYS A 7 3.70 8.57 6.20
CA LYS A 7 4.15 7.58 7.17
C LYS A 7 3.22 6.36 7.22
N ARG A 8 1.91 6.58 7.14
CA ARG A 8 0.90 5.51 7.17
C ARG A 8 0.92 4.65 5.91
N ILE A 9 1.14 5.24 4.73
CA ILE A 9 1.37 4.50 3.48
C ILE A 9 2.61 3.62 3.61
N GLN A 10 3.72 4.17 4.12
CA GLN A 10 4.96 3.42 4.32
C GLN A 10 4.80 2.26 5.32
N GLU A 11 4.07 2.47 6.42
CA GLU A 11 3.76 1.41 7.40
C GLU A 11 2.91 0.28 6.81
N ILE A 12 1.97 0.59 5.91
CA ILE A 12 1.18 -0.45 5.24
C ILE A 12 2.06 -1.21 4.23
N LEU A 13 2.86 -0.51 3.44
CA LEU A 13 3.77 -1.12 2.46
C LEU A 13 4.86 -1.99 3.11
N SER A 14 5.33 -1.65 4.31
CA SER A 14 6.30 -2.47 5.05
C SER A 14 5.69 -3.80 5.50
N ARG A 15 4.42 -3.84 5.89
CA ARG A 15 3.72 -5.09 6.24
C ARG A 15 3.62 -6.06 5.07
N PHE A 16 3.46 -5.55 3.84
CA PHE A 16 3.56 -6.36 2.61
C PHE A 16 4.98 -6.88 2.34
N SER A 17 5.99 -6.26 2.94
CA SER A 17 7.42 -6.61 2.77
C SER A 17 7.91 -7.64 3.78
N ASP A 18 7.30 -7.73 4.96
CA ASP A 18 7.73 -8.62 6.04
C ASP A 18 7.15 -10.05 5.96
N GLY A 19 6.20 -10.30 5.04
CA GLY A 19 5.64 -11.64 4.80
C GLY A 19 6.48 -12.52 3.87
N LEU A 20 6.31 -13.85 3.94
CA LEU A 20 6.86 -14.80 2.95
C LEU A 20 6.46 -14.46 1.50
N GLU A 21 5.34 -13.74 1.35
CA GLU A 21 4.77 -13.26 0.08
C GLU A 21 5.53 -12.05 -0.49
N SER A 22 6.49 -11.46 0.24
CA SER A 22 7.28 -10.33 -0.25
C SER A 22 8.18 -10.65 -1.43
N LYS A 23 8.49 -11.94 -1.65
CA LYS A 23 9.18 -12.45 -2.84
C LYS A 23 8.25 -12.76 -4.00
N ASP A 24 6.93 -12.65 -3.80
CA ASP A 24 5.96 -12.85 -4.87
C ASP A 24 6.06 -11.70 -5.87
N ALA A 25 6.23 -12.05 -7.15
CA ALA A 25 6.36 -11.09 -8.23
C ALA A 25 5.14 -10.15 -8.32
N LYS A 26 3.94 -10.61 -7.93
CA LYS A 26 2.73 -9.79 -7.90
C LYS A 26 2.78 -8.74 -6.80
N VAL A 27 3.35 -9.06 -5.64
CA VAL A 27 3.49 -8.10 -4.53
C VAL A 27 4.48 -6.99 -4.91
N GLN A 28 5.58 -7.35 -5.58
CA GLN A 28 6.53 -6.36 -6.12
C GLN A 28 5.88 -5.48 -7.19
N GLN A 29 5.13 -6.06 -8.13
CA GLN A 29 4.42 -5.30 -9.16
C GLN A 29 3.41 -4.30 -8.58
N VAL A 30 2.70 -4.66 -7.51
CA VAL A 30 1.78 -3.76 -6.82
C VAL A 30 2.54 -2.59 -6.18
N LYS A 31 3.69 -2.84 -5.53
CA LYS A 31 4.54 -1.79 -4.97
C LYS A 31 5.03 -0.81 -6.03
N ASP A 32 5.58 -1.34 -7.12
CA ASP A 32 6.11 -0.52 -8.22
C ASP A 32 4.99 0.36 -8.82
N THR A 33 3.80 -0.20 -8.98
CA THR A 33 2.63 0.53 -9.50
C THR A 33 2.20 1.66 -8.54
N LEU A 34 2.16 1.39 -7.23
CA LEU A 34 1.78 2.40 -6.24
C LEU A 34 2.84 3.50 -6.13
N GLN A 35 4.12 3.16 -6.17
CA GLN A 35 5.20 4.13 -6.15
C GLN A 35 5.18 5.01 -7.41
N ALA A 36 5.02 4.40 -8.59
CA ALA A 36 4.91 5.13 -9.84
C ALA A 36 3.71 6.11 -9.84
N PHE A 37 2.58 5.70 -9.24
CA PHE A 37 1.41 6.58 -9.09
C PHE A 37 1.67 7.73 -8.11
N LEU A 38 2.33 7.50 -6.98
CA LEU A 38 2.67 8.56 -6.02
C LEU A 38 3.61 9.62 -6.61
N GLU A 39 4.56 9.18 -7.44
CA GLU A 39 5.55 10.05 -8.08
C GLU A 39 4.96 10.79 -9.28
N ASN A 40 4.30 10.07 -10.19
CA ASN A 40 3.94 10.56 -11.53
C ASN A 40 2.45 10.59 -11.83
N GLY A 41 1.59 10.22 -10.88
CA GLY A 41 0.15 10.19 -11.07
C GLY A 41 -0.45 11.59 -11.30
N PRO A 42 -1.67 11.67 -11.84
CA PRO A 42 -2.39 12.94 -11.95
C PRO A 42 -2.76 13.49 -10.55
N GLY A 43 -2.89 14.82 -10.44
CA GLY A 43 -3.27 15.50 -9.19
C GLY A 43 -2.08 15.97 -8.35
N THR A 44 -2.37 16.60 -7.21
CA THR A 44 -1.35 17.02 -6.25
C THR A 44 -0.77 15.81 -5.49
N ARG A 45 0.40 16.00 -4.86
CA ARG A 45 1.01 14.95 -4.03
C ARG A 45 0.05 14.50 -2.92
N GLU A 46 -0.65 15.43 -2.29
CA GLU A 46 -1.63 15.11 -1.24
C GLU A 46 -2.81 14.31 -1.78
N GLU A 47 -3.36 14.67 -2.94
CA GLU A 47 -4.46 13.93 -3.58
C GLU A 47 -4.04 12.49 -3.90
N ARG A 48 -2.83 12.30 -4.41
CA ARG A 48 -2.27 10.99 -4.72
C ARG A 48 -2.05 10.15 -3.46
N GLN A 49 -1.56 10.77 -2.38
CA GLN A 49 -1.42 10.12 -1.08
C GLN A 49 -2.78 9.65 -0.55
N LEU A 50 -3.83 10.49 -0.59
CA LEU A 50 -5.17 10.12 -0.13
C LEU A 50 -5.78 8.96 -0.94
N ILE A 51 -5.62 8.97 -2.27
CA ILE A 51 -6.10 7.89 -3.13
C ILE A 51 -5.40 6.57 -2.81
N VAL A 52 -4.08 6.61 -2.64
CA VAL A 52 -3.29 5.43 -2.29
C VAL A 52 -3.66 4.91 -0.92
N LEU A 53 -3.85 5.80 0.07
CA LEU A 53 -4.26 5.42 1.41
C LEU A 53 -5.64 4.72 1.40
N ASP A 54 -6.63 5.28 0.71
CA ASP A 54 -7.97 4.68 0.57
C ASP A 54 -7.90 3.26 -0.03
N LYS A 55 -7.12 3.08 -1.10
CA LYS A 55 -6.96 1.78 -1.76
C LYS A 55 -6.17 0.79 -0.91
N LEU A 56 -5.09 1.24 -0.28
CA LEU A 56 -4.27 0.39 0.60
C LEU A 56 -5.04 -0.07 1.83
N LEU A 57 -5.91 0.77 2.41
CA LEU A 57 -6.75 0.37 3.54
C LEU A 57 -7.75 -0.73 3.16
N LEU A 58 -8.32 -0.68 1.95
CA LEU A 58 -9.19 -1.74 1.43
C LEU A 58 -8.42 -3.06 1.22
N ILE A 59 -7.19 -2.98 0.73
CA ILE A 59 -6.34 -4.15 0.53
C ILE A 59 -5.87 -4.72 1.87
N ASP A 60 -5.44 -3.89 2.83
CA ASP A 60 -5.00 -4.30 4.17
C ASP A 60 -6.13 -4.97 4.95
N ALA A 61 -7.36 -4.43 4.89
CA ALA A 61 -8.53 -5.06 5.50
C ALA A 61 -8.80 -6.45 4.89
N SER A 62 -8.75 -6.56 3.56
CA SER A 62 -8.95 -7.83 2.84
C SER A 62 -7.83 -8.84 3.14
N PHE A 63 -6.60 -8.37 3.25
CA PHE A 63 -5.42 -9.18 3.55
C PHE A 63 -5.43 -9.71 4.98
N ASN A 64 -5.79 -8.86 5.95
CA ASN A 64 -5.94 -9.27 7.34
C ASN A 64 -7.09 -10.26 7.55
N ASP A 65 -8.23 -10.06 6.87
CA ASP A 65 -9.32 -11.05 6.85
C ASP A 65 -8.88 -12.40 6.26
N PHE A 66 -8.11 -12.38 5.17
CA PHE A 66 -7.54 -13.58 4.56
C PHE A 66 -6.58 -14.32 5.50
N ARG A 67 -5.66 -13.61 6.18
CA ARG A 67 -4.77 -14.22 7.19
C ARG A 67 -5.54 -14.77 8.38
N SER A 68 -6.55 -14.04 8.87
CA SER A 68 -7.37 -14.48 10.00
C SER A 68 -8.19 -15.73 9.72
N LYS A 69 -8.55 -15.98 8.46
CA LYS A 69 -9.28 -17.20 8.04
C LYS A 69 -8.37 -18.42 7.82
N ARG A 70 -7.06 -18.22 7.78
CA ARG A 70 -6.05 -19.28 7.56
C ARG A 70 -5.39 -19.79 8.84
N ASN A 71 -5.62 -19.11 9.98
CA ASN A 71 -5.32 -19.57 11.33
C ASN A 71 -6.56 -20.19 11.97
#